data_AF-A0A940AH24-F1
#
_entry.id   AF-A0A940AH24-F1
#
_cell.length_a   1.000
_cell.length_b   1.000
_cell.length_c   1.000
_cell.angle_alpha   90.00
_cell.angle_beta   90.00
_cell.angle_gamma   90.00
#
_symmetry.space_group_name_H-M   'P 1'
#
loop_
_entity.id
_entity.type
_entity.pdbx_description
1 polymer ?
#
loop_
_entity_poly.entity_id
_entity_poly.type
_entity_poly.pdbx_seq_one_letter_code
_entity_poly.pdbx_strand_id
1 'polypeptide(L)'
;MMPIDETTVIQDFLLNYHDIFTLDDFIRLMKSDGVKLSRDYARTILDSSDMVFSLVNEEFITRAGVFIGRWFSFKPSAEEIQKGHILLGHRCIPFVNPEIPPDELHVTNGKIIVNPKPVTFSMNLALDTFALYGEGYVLPYIFNDHSNTKLQLSSLQYGMPSEIELTAWPLSKITGGRTIKLGDRILGRVVDWAADLVELTVLPADSSNELTTEDLDREEWYSIFEKGLMNSFETSGPVSSIEQQLAFLFLENQQELCTRNCGSIEEFLKHTKKIGFSPYGVESRIWYANQPVPYIGNWNKNSSAESLFSNMSMIFSPQIIDSYIKNYIFDEREHNSKKTVDALVDEIFPPTLKMSVAERKLVLLNIEKRRDILNKVYNQFEDYKLAPLRKRVLDLFSQVSYLLCAIGCSGLSLQDFPQQELVILVQLFSHVARIVEEMEADYLREVFHFDDVVLSLDGMEETFDEIGGILHNSLEAITYDSIKIVH
;
A
#
# COMPACT_ATOMS: atom_id res chain seq x y z
N MET A 1 -5.50 -37.19 -2.05
CA MET A 1 -5.99 -35.81 -2.21
C MET A 1 -4.88 -34.91 -1.72
N MET A 2 -4.30 -34.08 -2.61
CA MET A 2 -3.49 -32.96 -2.13
C MET A 2 -4.40 -32.05 -1.29
N PRO A 3 -3.91 -31.46 -0.19
CA PRO A 3 -4.67 -30.47 0.54
C PRO A 3 -4.99 -29.32 -0.43
N ILE A 4 -6.26 -28.93 -0.49
CA ILE A 4 -6.67 -27.70 -1.17
C ILE A 4 -6.02 -26.57 -0.38
N ASP A 5 -5.22 -25.74 -1.05
CA ASP A 5 -4.63 -24.57 -0.45
C ASP A 5 -5.72 -23.51 -0.28
N GLU A 6 -6.05 -23.21 0.97
CA GLU A 6 -7.07 -22.24 1.37
C GLU A 6 -6.78 -20.86 0.79
N THR A 7 -5.52 -20.45 0.77
CA THR A 7 -5.10 -19.15 0.23
C THR A 7 -5.37 -19.05 -1.27
N THR A 8 -5.08 -20.11 -2.02
CA THR A 8 -5.34 -20.14 -3.48
C THR A 8 -6.83 -20.00 -3.79
N VAL A 9 -7.69 -20.71 -3.07
CA VAL A 9 -9.15 -20.64 -3.29
C VAL A 9 -9.70 -19.24 -3.00
N ILE A 10 -9.23 -18.61 -1.92
CA ILE A 10 -9.62 -17.24 -1.58
C ILE A 10 -9.13 -16.27 -2.66
N GLN A 11 -7.87 -16.36 -3.08
CA GLN A 11 -7.31 -15.52 -4.14
C GLN A 11 -8.07 -15.69 -5.46
N ASP A 12 -8.34 -16.93 -5.87
CA ASP A 12 -9.12 -17.24 -7.08
C ASP A 12 -10.50 -16.57 -7.04
N PHE A 13 -11.17 -16.58 -5.88
CA PHE A 13 -12.45 -15.89 -5.71
C PHE A 13 -12.30 -14.37 -5.86
N LEU A 14 -11.32 -13.77 -5.19
CA LEU A 14 -11.09 -12.32 -5.23
C LEU A 14 -10.74 -11.81 -6.64
N LEU A 15 -10.07 -12.64 -7.44
CA LEU A 15 -9.68 -12.33 -8.82
C LEU A 15 -10.82 -12.52 -9.84
N ASN A 16 -11.75 -13.45 -9.61
CA ASN A 16 -12.71 -13.90 -10.63
C ASN A 16 -14.20 -13.67 -10.30
N TYR A 17 -14.56 -13.34 -9.06
CA TYR A 17 -15.95 -13.12 -8.70
C TYR A 17 -16.38 -11.68 -9.00
N HIS A 18 -17.41 -11.47 -9.84
CA HIS A 18 -17.72 -10.14 -10.37
C HIS A 18 -19.03 -9.51 -9.85
N ASP A 19 -19.86 -10.29 -9.17
CA ASP A 19 -21.16 -9.82 -8.67
C ASP A 19 -21.03 -9.23 -7.26
N ILE A 20 -22.05 -8.48 -6.83
CA ILE A 20 -22.19 -8.07 -5.44
C ILE A 20 -22.50 -9.31 -4.58
N PHE A 21 -21.89 -9.42 -3.41
CA PHE A 21 -22.07 -10.56 -2.51
C PHE A 21 -22.13 -10.14 -1.04
N THR A 22 -22.69 -11.00 -0.21
CA THR A 22 -22.69 -10.85 1.26
C THR A 22 -21.62 -11.73 1.91
N LEU A 23 -21.32 -11.49 3.18
CA LEU A 23 -20.44 -12.38 3.98
C LEU A 23 -20.93 -13.85 3.97
N ASP A 24 -22.24 -14.06 3.98
CA ASP A 24 -22.83 -15.41 3.94
C ASP A 24 -22.64 -16.08 2.57
N ASP A 25 -22.71 -15.31 1.48
CA ASP A 25 -22.42 -15.82 0.14
C ASP A 25 -20.96 -16.23 0.03
N PHE A 26 -20.03 -15.40 0.52
CA PHE A 26 -18.60 -15.70 0.51
C PHE A 26 -18.29 -16.99 1.29
N ILE A 27 -18.77 -17.12 2.53
CA ILE A 27 -18.56 -18.33 3.35
C ILE A 27 -19.17 -19.56 2.66
N ARG A 28 -20.34 -19.41 2.04
CA ARG A 28 -21.00 -20.51 1.31
C ARG A 28 -20.18 -20.96 0.10
N LEU A 29 -19.60 -20.03 -0.64
CA LEU A 29 -18.77 -20.30 -1.82
C LEU A 29 -17.43 -20.94 -1.42
N MET A 30 -16.75 -20.41 -0.41
CA MET A 30 -15.54 -21.03 0.15
C MET A 30 -15.79 -22.48 0.60
N LYS A 31 -16.95 -22.72 1.24
CA LYS A 31 -17.35 -24.07 1.67
C LYS A 31 -17.64 -25.01 0.50
N SER A 32 -18.20 -24.53 -0.62
CA SER A 32 -18.36 -25.38 -1.82
C SER A 32 -17.04 -25.79 -2.43
N ASP A 33 -16.00 -24.97 -2.28
CA ASP A 33 -14.65 -25.23 -2.79
C ASP A 33 -13.74 -25.95 -1.77
N GLY A 34 -14.31 -26.41 -0.65
CA GLY A 34 -13.62 -27.23 0.34
C GLY A 34 -12.92 -26.46 1.46
N VAL A 35 -13.02 -25.13 1.48
CA VAL A 35 -12.46 -24.24 2.50
C VAL A 35 -13.49 -23.94 3.59
N LYS A 36 -13.11 -24.07 4.87
CA LYS A 36 -14.01 -23.80 6.00
C LYS A 36 -13.52 -22.60 6.79
N LEU A 37 -14.11 -21.44 6.52
CA LEU A 37 -13.83 -20.22 7.25
C LEU A 37 -14.80 -20.03 8.43
N SER A 38 -14.31 -19.50 9.54
CA SER A 38 -15.19 -18.91 10.56
C SER A 38 -15.74 -17.58 10.05
N ARG A 39 -16.87 -17.13 10.63
CA ARG A 39 -17.47 -15.85 10.22
C ARG A 39 -16.52 -14.67 10.48
N ASP A 40 -15.88 -14.66 11.64
CA ASP A 40 -14.96 -13.59 12.02
C ASP A 40 -13.74 -13.56 11.10
N TYR A 41 -13.16 -14.73 10.80
CA TYR A 41 -12.00 -14.81 9.90
C TYR A 41 -12.34 -14.39 8.47
N ALA A 42 -13.48 -14.83 7.95
CA ALA A 42 -13.98 -14.40 6.64
C ALA A 42 -14.22 -12.89 6.58
N ARG A 43 -14.78 -12.31 7.65
CA ARG A 43 -14.98 -10.85 7.75
C ARG A 43 -13.65 -10.12 7.75
N THR A 44 -12.67 -10.59 8.52
CA THR A 44 -11.31 -10.01 8.55
C THR A 44 -10.69 -10.01 7.16
N ILE A 45 -10.75 -11.13 6.42
CA ILE A 45 -10.22 -11.22 5.06
C ILE A 45 -10.86 -10.15 4.15
N LEU A 46 -12.18 -10.02 4.17
CA LEU A 46 -12.88 -9.07 3.30
C LEU A 46 -12.63 -7.61 3.68
N ASP A 47 -12.57 -7.30 4.98
CA ASP A 47 -12.34 -5.94 5.47
C ASP A 47 -10.88 -5.49 5.31
N SER A 48 -9.92 -6.43 5.30
CA SER A 48 -8.49 -6.12 5.17
C SER A 48 -7.96 -6.23 3.74
N SER A 49 -8.72 -6.79 2.80
CA SER A 49 -8.25 -7.01 1.44
C SER A 49 -8.40 -5.75 0.60
N ASP A 50 -7.30 -5.30 0.00
CA ASP A 50 -7.34 -4.23 -0.99
C ASP A 50 -8.12 -4.62 -2.25
N MET A 51 -8.38 -5.92 -2.46
CA MET A 51 -9.09 -6.47 -3.63
C MET A 51 -10.61 -6.38 -3.50
N VAL A 52 -11.14 -5.93 -2.36
CA VAL A 52 -12.57 -5.87 -2.07
C VAL A 52 -12.98 -4.48 -1.64
N PHE A 53 -14.14 -4.03 -2.12
CA PHE A 53 -14.82 -2.85 -1.61
C PHE A 53 -15.98 -3.26 -0.73
N SER A 54 -16.03 -2.67 0.46
CA SER A 54 -17.21 -2.71 1.32
C SER A 54 -18.25 -1.71 0.81
N LEU A 55 -19.47 -2.19 0.57
CA LEU A 55 -20.61 -1.41 0.11
C LEU A 55 -21.56 -1.11 1.27
N VAL A 56 -22.58 -0.29 0.99
CA VAL A 56 -23.68 -0.05 1.93
C VAL A 56 -24.46 -1.36 2.16
N ASN A 57 -24.99 -1.57 3.36
CA ASN A 57 -25.79 -2.74 3.75
C ASN A 57 -25.03 -4.07 3.97
N GLU A 58 -23.76 -4.01 4.39
CA GLU A 58 -22.92 -5.21 4.63
C GLU A 58 -22.71 -6.08 3.37
N GLU A 59 -22.79 -5.44 2.21
CA GLU A 59 -22.47 -6.03 0.91
C GLU A 59 -21.03 -5.73 0.51
N PHE A 60 -20.51 -6.52 -0.42
CA PHE A 60 -19.15 -6.42 -0.93
C PHE A 60 -19.13 -6.59 -2.45
N ILE A 61 -18.12 -6.02 -3.09
CA ILE A 61 -17.79 -6.25 -4.49
C ILE A 61 -16.27 -6.31 -4.65
N THR A 62 -15.78 -7.22 -5.49
CA THR A 62 -14.35 -7.29 -5.81
C THR A 62 -13.93 -6.13 -6.72
N ARG A 63 -12.65 -5.79 -6.73
CA ARG A 63 -12.08 -4.87 -7.73
C ARG A 63 -12.28 -5.40 -9.16
N ALA A 64 -12.16 -6.71 -9.37
CA ALA A 64 -12.44 -7.35 -10.65
C ALA A 64 -13.86 -7.01 -11.15
N GLY A 65 -14.87 -7.19 -10.30
CA GLY A 65 -16.27 -6.89 -10.62
C GLY A 65 -16.53 -5.41 -10.94
N VAL A 66 -15.72 -4.52 -10.38
CA VAL A 66 -15.79 -3.08 -10.63
C VAL A 66 -15.18 -2.68 -11.97
N PHE A 67 -13.96 -3.16 -12.25
CA PHE A 67 -13.12 -2.63 -13.33
C PHE A 67 -13.16 -3.41 -14.64
N ILE A 68 -13.61 -4.67 -14.65
CA ILE A 68 -13.76 -5.43 -15.90
C ILE A 68 -14.69 -4.70 -16.87
N GLY A 69 -14.22 -4.56 -18.12
CA GLY A 69 -14.94 -3.89 -19.19
C GLY A 69 -14.98 -2.36 -19.09
N ARG A 70 -14.39 -1.75 -18.06
CA ARG A 70 -14.32 -0.29 -17.91
C ARG A 70 -13.28 0.33 -18.84
N TRP A 71 -13.59 1.55 -19.27
CA TRP A 71 -12.76 2.32 -20.19
C TRP A 71 -11.91 3.33 -19.43
N PHE A 72 -10.67 3.48 -19.87
CA PHE A 72 -9.75 4.52 -19.42
C PHE A 72 -8.89 4.98 -20.59
N SER A 73 -8.17 6.08 -20.44
CA SER A 73 -7.40 6.61 -21.55
C SER A 73 -6.20 7.45 -21.12
N PHE A 74 -5.28 7.67 -22.06
CA PHE A 74 -4.10 8.49 -21.86
C PHE A 74 -3.52 8.98 -23.20
N LYS A 75 -2.63 9.96 -23.14
CA LYS A 75 -1.89 10.48 -24.30
C LYS A 75 -0.45 9.99 -24.27
N PRO A 76 0.03 9.33 -25.35
CA PRO A 76 1.46 9.06 -25.49
C PRO A 76 2.27 10.35 -25.51
N SER A 77 3.42 10.33 -24.86
CA SER A 77 4.39 11.42 -24.90
C SER A 77 5.04 11.56 -26.28
N ALA A 78 5.66 12.71 -26.54
CA ALA A 78 6.43 12.93 -27.76
C ALA A 78 7.59 11.93 -27.92
N GLU A 79 8.23 11.56 -26.81
CA GLU A 79 9.33 10.58 -26.80
C GLU A 79 8.82 9.17 -27.14
N GLU A 80 7.68 8.75 -26.59
CA GLU A 80 7.05 7.46 -26.91
C GLU A 80 6.67 7.36 -28.39
N ILE A 81 6.09 8.44 -28.94
CA ILE A 81 5.75 8.51 -30.37
C ILE A 81 7.01 8.43 -31.23
N GLN A 82 8.07 9.16 -30.87
CA GLN A 82 9.35 9.14 -31.58
C GLN A 82 9.99 7.74 -31.57
N LYS A 83 9.93 7.06 -30.42
CA LYS A 83 10.49 5.70 -30.24
C LYS A 83 9.55 4.60 -30.76
N GLY A 84 8.30 4.93 -31.07
CA GLY A 84 7.29 3.99 -31.58
C GLY A 84 6.84 2.95 -30.54
N HIS A 85 7.03 3.22 -29.24
CA HIS A 85 6.68 2.34 -28.13
C HIS A 85 6.07 3.15 -26.99
N ILE A 86 5.13 2.56 -26.24
CA ILE A 86 4.55 3.16 -25.03
C ILE A 86 4.98 2.42 -23.77
N LEU A 87 5.09 3.19 -22.70
CA LEU A 87 5.16 2.70 -21.34
C LEU A 87 3.75 2.68 -20.74
N LEU A 88 3.40 1.64 -19.99
CA LEU A 88 2.15 1.61 -19.26
C LEU A 88 2.28 2.37 -17.94
N GLY A 89 3.30 2.03 -17.14
CA GLY A 89 3.49 2.59 -15.80
C GLY A 89 2.16 2.69 -15.06
N HIS A 90 1.87 3.86 -14.50
CA HIS A 90 0.65 4.06 -13.72
C HIS A 90 -0.64 4.24 -14.55
N ARG A 91 -0.58 4.27 -15.88
CA ARG A 91 -1.73 4.65 -16.73
C ARG A 91 -2.88 3.65 -16.70
N CYS A 92 -2.63 2.44 -16.22
CA CYS A 92 -3.65 1.41 -16.01
C CYS A 92 -4.21 1.39 -14.58
N ILE A 93 -3.68 2.21 -13.66
CA ILE A 93 -4.20 2.37 -12.30
C ILE A 93 -5.50 3.18 -12.35
N PRO A 94 -6.55 2.82 -11.58
CA PRO A 94 -6.66 1.69 -10.64
C PRO A 94 -7.37 0.46 -11.26
N PHE A 95 -7.35 0.34 -12.59
CA PHE A 95 -8.22 -0.58 -13.33
C PHE A 95 -7.70 -2.02 -13.33
N VAL A 96 -6.40 -2.22 -13.18
CA VAL A 96 -5.74 -3.54 -13.19
C VAL A 96 -5.52 -4.06 -11.77
N ASN A 97 -4.99 -5.28 -11.64
CA ASN A 97 -4.66 -5.85 -10.35
C ASN A 97 -3.51 -5.04 -9.68
N PRO A 98 -3.71 -4.48 -8.47
CA PRO A 98 -2.69 -3.69 -7.78
C PRO A 98 -1.43 -4.50 -7.39
N GLU A 99 -1.53 -5.83 -7.34
CA GLU A 99 -0.41 -6.70 -7.02
C GLU A 99 0.50 -6.97 -8.23
N ILE A 100 0.09 -6.56 -9.43
CA ILE A 100 0.77 -6.88 -10.68
C ILE A 100 1.56 -5.66 -11.17
N PRO A 101 2.89 -5.79 -11.30
CA PRO A 101 3.72 -4.73 -11.86
C PRO A 101 3.27 -4.34 -13.28
N PRO A 102 3.40 -3.06 -13.66
CA PRO A 102 2.91 -2.58 -14.96
C PRO A 102 3.63 -3.19 -16.16
N ASP A 103 4.85 -3.71 -15.98
CA ASP A 103 5.64 -4.41 -16.99
C ASP A 103 5.22 -5.87 -17.21
N GLU A 104 4.44 -6.44 -16.30
CA GLU A 104 3.88 -7.81 -16.43
C GLU A 104 2.52 -7.84 -17.14
N LEU A 105 1.88 -6.69 -17.35
CA LEU A 105 0.56 -6.60 -17.97
C LEU A 105 0.52 -7.20 -19.37
N HIS A 106 -0.57 -7.92 -19.67
CA HIS A 106 -0.80 -8.48 -21.00
C HIS A 106 -1.61 -7.50 -21.86
N VAL A 107 -1.07 -7.15 -23.03
CA VAL A 107 -1.70 -6.16 -23.94
C VAL A 107 -2.22 -6.81 -25.21
N THR A 108 -3.43 -6.44 -25.61
CA THR A 108 -4.04 -6.82 -26.88
C THR A 108 -4.55 -5.63 -27.67
N ASN A 109 -4.75 -5.83 -28.98
CA ASN A 109 -5.56 -4.97 -29.84
C ASN A 109 -6.57 -5.87 -30.56
N GLY A 110 -7.81 -5.90 -30.09
CA GLY A 110 -8.78 -6.91 -30.50
C GLY A 110 -8.28 -8.32 -30.18
N LYS A 111 -8.02 -9.12 -31.24
CA LYS A 111 -7.52 -10.50 -31.09
C LYS A 111 -6.00 -10.63 -31.19
N ILE A 112 -5.29 -9.52 -31.38
CA ILE A 112 -3.84 -9.53 -31.60
C ILE A 112 -3.14 -9.28 -30.27
N ILE A 113 -2.33 -10.25 -29.84
CA ILE A 113 -1.43 -10.07 -28.69
C ILE A 113 -0.29 -9.13 -29.09
N VAL A 114 -0.03 -8.14 -28.25
CA VAL A 114 1.04 -7.17 -28.42
C VAL A 114 2.15 -7.51 -27.42
N ASN A 115 3.22 -8.15 -27.92
CA ASN A 115 4.35 -8.50 -27.08
C ASN A 115 5.19 -7.26 -26.75
N PRO A 116 5.60 -7.08 -25.48
CA PRO A 116 6.47 -5.99 -25.09
C PRO A 116 7.91 -6.20 -25.59
N LYS A 117 8.71 -5.13 -25.50
CA LYS A 117 10.13 -5.11 -25.84
C LYS A 117 10.91 -4.20 -24.88
N PRO A 118 12.19 -4.52 -24.62
CA PRO A 118 13.09 -3.60 -23.92
C PRO A 118 13.36 -2.38 -24.80
N VAL A 119 13.11 -1.18 -24.26
CA VAL A 119 13.36 0.09 -24.94
C VAL A 119 13.95 1.08 -23.95
N THR A 120 15.00 1.78 -24.36
CA THR A 120 15.62 2.84 -23.54
C THR A 120 14.76 4.10 -23.59
N PHE A 121 14.44 4.69 -22.44
CA PHE A 121 13.74 5.96 -22.26
C PHE A 121 14.52 6.92 -21.39
N SER A 122 14.21 8.22 -21.48
CA SER A 122 14.72 9.21 -20.54
C SER A 122 14.20 8.93 -19.14
N MET A 123 15.05 9.17 -18.14
CA MET A 123 14.64 8.96 -16.74
C MET A 123 13.51 9.91 -16.33
N ASN A 124 13.44 11.10 -16.92
CA ASN A 124 12.33 12.04 -16.68
C ASN A 124 10.99 11.47 -17.13
N LEU A 125 10.93 10.87 -18.34
CA LEU A 125 9.71 10.23 -18.81
C LEU A 125 9.34 9.05 -17.90
N ALA A 126 10.32 8.26 -17.46
CA ALA A 126 10.08 7.15 -16.54
C ALA A 126 9.48 7.65 -15.20
N LEU A 127 10.10 8.65 -14.56
CA LEU A 127 9.58 9.24 -13.33
C LEU A 127 8.15 9.77 -13.50
N ASP A 128 7.89 10.50 -14.59
CA ASP A 128 6.55 11.02 -14.91
C ASP A 128 5.54 9.88 -15.09
N THR A 129 5.90 8.82 -15.81
CA THR A 129 5.00 7.69 -16.15
C THR A 129 4.72 6.77 -14.97
N PHE A 130 5.49 6.88 -13.88
CA PHE A 130 5.31 6.08 -12.66
C PHE A 130 4.89 6.91 -11.44
N ALA A 131 4.71 8.23 -11.60
CA ALA A 131 4.45 9.16 -10.50
C ALA A 131 3.28 8.80 -9.56
N LEU A 132 2.20 8.17 -10.05
CA LEU A 132 1.05 7.81 -9.20
C LEU A 132 1.32 6.62 -8.25
N TYR A 133 2.42 5.90 -8.39
CA TYR A 133 2.83 4.91 -7.39
C TYR A 133 3.34 5.58 -6.08
N GLY A 134 3.60 6.89 -6.11
CA GLY A 134 4.07 7.66 -4.97
C GLY A 134 5.59 7.73 -4.88
N GLU A 135 6.10 8.79 -4.25
CA GLU A 135 7.52 9.18 -4.30
C GLU A 135 8.46 8.09 -3.77
N GLY A 136 8.02 7.33 -2.74
CA GLY A 136 8.78 6.21 -2.18
C GLY A 136 8.82 4.94 -3.04
N TYR A 137 7.89 4.76 -3.98
CA TYR A 137 7.73 3.51 -4.72
C TYR A 137 8.05 3.63 -6.22
N VAL A 138 8.10 4.85 -6.76
CA VAL A 138 8.42 5.11 -8.19
C VAL A 138 9.74 4.44 -8.61
N LEU A 139 10.80 4.57 -7.80
CA LEU A 139 12.10 4.03 -8.15
C LEU A 139 12.13 2.50 -8.16
N PRO A 140 11.65 1.78 -7.12
CA PRO A 140 11.49 0.33 -7.18
C PRO A 140 10.81 -0.18 -8.46
N TYR A 141 9.68 0.40 -8.87
CA TYR A 141 9.00 -0.02 -10.11
C TYR A 141 9.85 0.16 -11.36
N ILE A 142 10.60 1.27 -11.44
CA ILE A 142 11.45 1.56 -12.60
C ILE A 142 12.69 0.65 -12.62
N PHE A 143 13.34 0.43 -11.47
CA PHE A 143 14.58 -0.33 -11.40
C PHE A 143 14.37 -1.85 -11.39
N ASN A 144 13.21 -2.32 -10.93
CA ASN A 144 12.88 -3.75 -10.91
C ASN A 144 12.12 -4.20 -12.18
N ASP A 145 11.88 -3.30 -13.15
CA ASP A 145 11.30 -3.66 -14.46
C ASP A 145 12.10 -4.80 -15.10
N HIS A 146 11.40 -5.82 -15.62
CA HIS A 146 12.00 -7.04 -16.19
C HIS A 146 13.00 -6.77 -17.32
N SER A 147 12.83 -5.67 -18.06
CA SER A 147 13.74 -5.27 -19.14
C SER A 147 15.00 -4.58 -18.60
N ASN A 148 14.97 -4.03 -17.39
CA ASN A 148 16.12 -3.38 -16.77
C ASN A 148 17.10 -4.39 -16.16
N THR A 149 17.95 -4.98 -17.01
CA THR A 149 18.92 -6.01 -16.58
C THR A 149 20.28 -5.44 -16.13
N LYS A 150 20.51 -4.14 -16.30
CA LYS A 150 21.86 -3.54 -16.22
C LYS A 150 22.07 -2.65 -15.02
N LEU A 151 21.02 -1.98 -14.54
CA LEU A 151 21.11 -0.99 -13.47
C LEU A 151 20.35 -1.50 -12.25
N GLN A 152 21.01 -1.55 -11.10
CA GLN A 152 20.36 -1.89 -9.84
C GLN A 152 20.10 -0.62 -9.04
N LEU A 153 19.02 -0.61 -8.26
CA LEU A 153 18.68 0.54 -7.40
C LEU A 153 19.82 0.89 -6.42
N SER A 154 20.50 -0.14 -5.89
CA SER A 154 21.66 0.00 -4.99
C SER A 154 22.86 0.74 -5.61
N SER A 155 22.91 0.85 -6.95
CA SER A 155 23.98 1.54 -7.66
C SER A 155 23.83 3.07 -7.71
N LEU A 156 22.71 3.61 -7.20
CA LEU A 156 22.37 5.05 -7.23
C LEU A 156 23.21 5.97 -6.33
N GLN A 157 24.26 5.46 -5.67
CA GLN A 157 25.15 6.25 -4.80
C GLN A 157 25.76 7.49 -5.48
N TYR A 158 25.77 7.55 -6.81
CA TYR A 158 26.37 8.63 -7.61
C TYR A 158 25.36 9.49 -8.39
N GLY A 159 24.06 9.33 -8.12
CA GLY A 159 22.99 10.09 -8.75
C GLY A 159 22.16 9.29 -9.76
N MET A 160 21.04 9.88 -10.18
CA MET A 160 20.08 9.26 -11.09
C MET A 160 20.66 9.10 -12.50
N PRO A 161 20.45 7.96 -13.18
CA PRO A 161 20.86 7.80 -14.57
C PRO A 161 20.04 8.74 -15.47
N SER A 162 20.60 9.14 -16.62
CA SER A 162 19.88 9.96 -17.59
C SER A 162 18.85 9.17 -18.39
N GLU A 163 19.11 7.87 -18.58
CA GLU A 163 18.28 6.95 -19.37
C GLU A 163 18.20 5.58 -18.69
N ILE A 164 17.12 4.86 -18.94
CA ILE A 164 16.85 3.53 -18.41
C ILE A 164 16.14 2.65 -19.44
N GLU A 165 16.44 1.35 -19.43
CA GLU A 165 15.83 0.35 -20.32
C GLU A 165 14.59 -0.24 -19.64
N LEU A 166 13.41 -0.05 -20.23
CA LEU A 166 12.12 -0.43 -19.66
C LEU A 166 11.30 -1.29 -20.62
N THR A 167 10.35 -2.02 -20.07
CA THR A 167 9.40 -2.85 -20.81
C THR A 167 8.36 -1.97 -21.49
N ALA A 168 8.28 -2.03 -22.82
CA ALA A 168 7.44 -1.14 -23.60
C ALA A 168 6.72 -1.83 -24.76
N TRP A 169 5.52 -1.34 -25.10
CA TRP A 169 4.67 -1.96 -26.12
C TRP A 169 4.73 -1.19 -27.45
N PRO A 170 4.93 -1.89 -28.58
CA PRO A 170 5.05 -1.24 -29.87
C PRO A 170 3.74 -0.58 -30.31
N LEU A 171 3.77 0.75 -30.49
CA LEU A 171 2.64 1.56 -30.93
C LEU A 171 2.07 1.07 -32.26
N SER A 172 2.93 0.65 -33.19
CA SER A 172 2.50 0.12 -34.49
C SER A 172 1.56 -1.09 -34.40
N LYS A 173 1.63 -1.88 -33.32
CA LYS A 173 0.73 -3.02 -33.09
C LYS A 173 -0.57 -2.58 -32.43
N ILE A 174 -0.50 -1.64 -31.49
CA ILE A 174 -1.66 -1.03 -30.83
C ILE A 174 -2.50 -0.22 -31.83
N THR A 175 -1.87 0.43 -32.81
CA THR A 175 -2.57 1.24 -33.82
C THR A 175 -3.09 0.42 -35.01
N GLY A 176 -2.82 -0.89 -35.06
CA GLY A 176 -3.10 -1.72 -36.24
C GLY A 176 -2.31 -1.28 -37.48
N GLY A 177 -1.11 -0.75 -37.29
CA GLY A 177 -0.21 -0.28 -38.35
C GLY A 177 -0.45 1.17 -38.80
N ARG A 178 -1.38 1.89 -38.18
CA ARG A 178 -1.61 3.32 -38.47
C ARG A 178 -0.53 4.19 -37.85
N THR A 179 -0.19 5.29 -38.51
CA THR A 179 0.70 6.30 -37.96
C THR A 179 -0.01 7.07 -36.85
N ILE A 180 0.57 7.06 -35.65
CA ILE A 180 0.12 7.85 -34.52
C ILE A 180 0.77 9.24 -34.55
N LYS A 181 0.04 10.26 -34.10
CA LYS A 181 0.48 11.65 -34.03
C LYS A 181 0.39 12.16 -32.61
N LEU A 182 1.13 13.24 -32.34
CA LEU A 182 1.03 13.93 -31.06
C LEU A 182 -0.40 14.47 -30.87
N GLY A 183 -1.00 14.16 -29.74
CA GLY A 183 -2.39 14.50 -29.43
C GLY A 183 -3.35 13.30 -29.55
N ASP A 184 -3.01 12.29 -30.36
CA ASP A 184 -3.76 11.03 -30.40
C ASP A 184 -3.80 10.39 -29.01
N ARG A 185 -4.87 9.66 -28.72
CA ARG A 185 -5.09 9.05 -27.40
C ARG A 185 -5.10 7.53 -27.53
N ILE A 186 -4.64 6.86 -26.49
CA ILE A 186 -4.84 5.43 -26.30
C ILE A 186 -6.07 5.25 -25.43
N LEU A 187 -7.01 4.45 -25.91
CA LEU A 187 -8.18 4.00 -25.17
C LEU A 187 -7.91 2.57 -24.70
N GLY A 188 -7.89 2.39 -23.39
CA GLY A 188 -7.73 1.12 -22.71
C GLY A 188 -9.04 0.56 -22.21
N ARG A 189 -9.13 -0.77 -22.18
CA ARG A 189 -10.19 -1.52 -21.52
C ARG A 189 -9.66 -2.77 -20.87
N VAL A 190 -10.05 -3.02 -19.63
CA VAL A 190 -9.77 -4.29 -18.96
C VAL A 190 -10.65 -5.38 -19.57
N VAL A 191 -10.04 -6.41 -20.14
CA VAL A 191 -10.73 -7.54 -20.77
C VAL A 191 -10.89 -8.69 -19.79
N ASP A 192 -9.82 -9.00 -19.08
CA ASP A 192 -9.75 -10.05 -18.07
C ASP A 192 -8.84 -9.57 -16.95
N TRP A 193 -9.38 -9.45 -15.73
CA TRP A 193 -8.65 -8.88 -14.61
C TRP A 193 -7.78 -9.92 -13.90
N ALA A 194 -8.22 -11.18 -13.85
CA ALA A 194 -7.45 -12.27 -13.26
C ALA A 194 -6.23 -12.65 -14.11
N ALA A 195 -6.33 -12.43 -15.43
CA ALA A 195 -5.23 -12.64 -16.38
C ALA A 195 -4.51 -11.35 -16.78
N ASP A 196 -4.71 -10.24 -16.05
CA ASP A 196 -4.01 -8.96 -16.26
C ASP A 196 -4.05 -8.44 -17.70
N LEU A 197 -5.17 -8.69 -18.38
CA LEU A 197 -5.33 -8.49 -19.81
C LEU A 197 -6.04 -7.18 -20.11
N VAL A 198 -5.32 -6.28 -20.77
CA VAL A 198 -5.80 -4.98 -21.21
C VAL A 198 -5.85 -4.92 -22.74
N GLU A 199 -6.97 -4.46 -23.28
CA GLU A 199 -7.09 -4.10 -24.68
C GLU A 199 -6.78 -2.61 -24.87
N LEU A 200 -5.84 -2.30 -25.77
CA LEU A 200 -5.45 -0.94 -26.14
C LEU A 200 -5.79 -0.68 -27.60
N THR A 201 -6.45 0.45 -27.83
CA THR A 201 -6.78 0.95 -29.18
C THR A 201 -6.48 2.44 -29.29
N VAL A 202 -6.41 2.97 -30.51
CA VAL A 202 -6.14 4.39 -30.73
C VAL A 202 -7.44 5.13 -31.01
N LEU A 203 -7.61 6.25 -30.30
CA LEU A 203 -8.56 7.31 -30.61
C LEU A 203 -7.78 8.46 -31.28
N PRO A 204 -7.91 8.64 -32.61
CA PRO A 204 -7.25 9.72 -33.30
C PRO A 204 -7.71 11.08 -32.76
N ALA A 205 -6.79 12.01 -32.59
CA ALA A 205 -7.15 13.39 -32.32
C ALA A 205 -7.84 13.99 -33.55
N ASP A 206 -8.85 14.85 -33.32
CA ASP A 206 -9.35 15.67 -34.39
C ASP A 206 -8.26 16.67 -34.82
N SER A 207 -8.15 16.85 -36.13
CA SER A 207 -7.21 17.77 -36.76
C SER A 207 -7.78 19.18 -36.96
N SER A 208 -9.04 19.38 -36.56
CA SER A 208 -9.68 20.69 -36.57
C SER A 208 -9.17 21.57 -35.42
N ASN A 209 -9.05 22.88 -35.65
CA ASN A 209 -8.74 23.85 -34.58
C ASN A 209 -10.00 24.24 -33.78
N GLU A 210 -11.12 23.54 -33.98
CA GLU A 210 -12.40 23.82 -33.35
C GLU A 210 -12.59 22.87 -32.16
N LEU A 211 -13.20 23.37 -31.08
CA LEU A 211 -13.54 22.52 -29.94
C LEU A 211 -14.54 21.46 -30.39
N THR A 212 -14.16 20.19 -30.24
CA THR A 212 -15.05 19.08 -30.55
C THR A 212 -15.98 18.77 -29.39
N THR A 213 -17.05 18.00 -29.64
CA THR A 213 -17.91 17.47 -28.57
C THR A 213 -17.12 16.58 -27.62
N GLU A 214 -16.14 15.83 -28.13
CA GLU A 214 -15.30 14.97 -27.29
C GLU A 214 -14.38 15.78 -26.38
N ASP A 215 -13.95 16.98 -26.79
CA ASP A 215 -13.17 17.86 -25.93
C ASP A 215 -14.03 18.44 -24.81
N LEU A 216 -15.30 18.77 -25.10
CA LEU A 216 -16.27 19.17 -24.07
C LEU A 216 -16.53 18.04 -23.07
N ASP A 217 -16.71 16.81 -23.55
CA ASP A 217 -16.87 15.62 -22.68
C ASP A 217 -15.66 15.45 -21.74
N ARG A 218 -14.44 15.73 -22.22
CA ARG A 218 -13.20 15.63 -21.43
C ARG A 218 -13.07 16.72 -20.39
N GLU A 219 -13.45 17.96 -20.71
CA GLU A 219 -13.46 19.05 -19.74
C GLU A 219 -14.51 18.81 -18.63
N GLU A 220 -15.66 18.25 -18.99
CA GLU A 220 -16.64 17.78 -18.01
C GLU A 220 -16.08 16.63 -17.16
N TRP A 221 -15.39 15.66 -17.79
CA TRP A 221 -14.71 14.57 -17.10
C TRP A 221 -13.71 15.10 -16.06
N TYR A 222 -12.86 16.07 -16.41
CA TYR A 222 -11.90 16.67 -15.46
C TYR A 222 -12.60 17.37 -14.30
N SER A 223 -13.74 18.02 -14.56
CA SER A 223 -14.53 18.69 -13.52
C SER A 223 -15.17 17.70 -12.55
N ILE A 224 -15.70 16.59 -13.06
CA ILE A 224 -16.27 15.50 -12.25
C ILE A 224 -15.16 14.82 -11.44
N PHE A 225 -14.02 14.55 -12.06
CA PHE A 225 -12.85 13.95 -11.42
C PHE A 225 -12.31 14.83 -10.27
N GLU A 226 -12.12 16.13 -10.49
CA GLU A 226 -11.68 17.08 -9.45
C GLU A 226 -12.66 17.10 -8.27
N LYS A 227 -13.96 17.21 -8.57
CA LYS A 227 -15.00 17.24 -7.54
C LYS A 227 -15.07 15.93 -6.75
N GLY A 228 -14.95 14.79 -7.43
CA GLY A 228 -14.96 13.48 -6.81
C GLY A 228 -13.77 13.29 -5.88
N LEU A 229 -12.56 13.70 -6.29
CA LEU A 229 -11.38 13.67 -5.42
C LEU A 229 -11.58 14.54 -4.16
N MET A 230 -12.02 15.79 -4.35
CA MET A 230 -12.28 16.69 -3.21
C MET A 230 -13.33 16.10 -2.26
N ASN A 231 -14.38 15.44 -2.78
CA ASN A 231 -15.36 14.75 -1.94
C ASN A 231 -14.74 13.58 -1.18
N SER A 232 -13.94 12.74 -1.87
CA SER A 232 -13.22 11.62 -1.26
C SER A 232 -12.29 12.06 -0.14
N PHE A 233 -11.63 13.22 -0.28
CA PHE A 233 -10.78 13.77 0.78
C PHE A 233 -11.56 14.07 2.06
N GLU A 234 -12.82 14.50 1.94
CA GLU A 234 -13.66 14.80 3.10
C GLU A 234 -14.28 13.55 3.72
N THR A 235 -14.68 12.57 2.90
CA THR A 235 -15.42 11.38 3.34
C THR A 235 -14.50 10.23 3.76
N SER A 236 -13.49 9.92 2.95
CA SER A 236 -12.64 8.74 3.07
C SER A 236 -11.22 9.09 3.52
N GLY A 237 -10.82 10.36 3.34
CA GLY A 237 -9.49 10.83 3.71
C GLY A 237 -8.39 10.31 2.78
N PRO A 238 -7.16 10.12 3.29
CA PRO A 238 -6.02 9.74 2.47
C PRO A 238 -5.96 8.26 2.07
N VAL A 239 -6.70 7.38 2.75
CA VAL A 239 -6.73 5.91 2.50
C VAL A 239 -5.33 5.26 2.44
N SER A 240 -5.21 3.99 2.04
CA SER A 240 -3.93 3.25 2.11
C SER A 240 -2.92 3.67 1.04
N SER A 241 -3.35 4.10 -0.14
CA SER A 241 -2.46 4.46 -1.26
C SER A 241 -3.16 5.38 -2.27
N ILE A 242 -2.39 6.00 -3.16
CA ILE A 242 -2.92 6.78 -4.31
C ILE A 242 -3.80 5.89 -5.19
N GLU A 243 -3.36 4.67 -5.47
CA GLU A 243 -4.14 3.72 -6.24
C GLU A 243 -5.49 3.42 -5.58
N GLN A 244 -5.52 3.20 -4.26
CA GLN A 244 -6.78 2.97 -3.56
C GLN A 244 -7.70 4.19 -3.55
N GLN A 245 -7.15 5.41 -3.40
CA GLN A 245 -7.91 6.66 -3.54
C GLN A 245 -8.60 6.73 -4.90
N LEU A 246 -7.86 6.45 -5.96
CA LEU A 246 -8.40 6.40 -7.32
C LEU A 246 -9.44 5.29 -7.46
N ALA A 247 -9.21 4.13 -6.86
CA ALA A 247 -10.12 2.99 -6.96
C ALA A 247 -11.51 3.33 -6.38
N PHE A 248 -11.55 3.95 -5.19
CA PHE A 248 -12.79 4.44 -4.58
C PHE A 248 -13.45 5.54 -5.43
N LEU A 249 -12.68 6.50 -5.94
CA LEU A 249 -13.20 7.56 -6.81
C LEU A 249 -13.93 6.99 -8.03
N PHE A 250 -13.29 6.04 -8.73
CA PHE A 250 -13.88 5.41 -9.90
C PHE A 250 -15.05 4.52 -9.53
N LEU A 251 -15.03 3.81 -8.39
CA LEU A 251 -16.17 3.05 -7.88
C LEU A 251 -17.41 3.93 -7.69
N GLU A 252 -17.25 5.11 -7.11
CA GLU A 252 -18.36 6.03 -6.81
C GLU A 252 -18.90 6.75 -8.06
N ASN A 253 -18.08 6.94 -9.10
CA ASN A 253 -18.40 7.76 -10.27
C ASN A 253 -18.21 6.99 -11.59
N GLN A 254 -18.49 5.68 -11.60
CA GLN A 254 -18.20 4.80 -12.75
C GLN A 254 -18.88 5.24 -14.04
N GLN A 255 -20.11 5.75 -13.97
CA GLN A 255 -20.90 6.06 -15.16
C GLN A 255 -20.34 7.28 -15.91
N GLU A 256 -19.83 8.24 -15.16
CA GLU A 256 -19.28 9.50 -15.63
C GLU A 256 -17.80 9.39 -15.96
N LEU A 257 -17.04 8.62 -15.18
CA LEU A 257 -15.59 8.55 -15.32
C LEU A 257 -15.11 7.42 -16.27
N CYS A 258 -15.81 6.29 -16.35
CA CYS A 258 -15.38 5.14 -17.17
C CYS A 258 -16.01 5.15 -18.58
N THR A 259 -15.91 6.29 -19.27
CA THR A 259 -16.50 6.50 -20.60
C THR A 259 -15.45 6.38 -21.72
N ARG A 260 -15.88 6.19 -22.97
CA ARG A 260 -14.96 6.09 -24.12
C ARG A 260 -14.21 7.39 -24.42
N ASN A 261 -14.78 8.52 -24.06
CA ASN A 261 -14.21 9.85 -24.27
C ASN A 261 -13.56 10.41 -22.99
N CYS A 262 -13.24 9.56 -22.02
CA CYS A 262 -12.64 10.00 -20.76
C CYS A 262 -11.34 10.80 -20.96
N GLY A 263 -11.05 11.67 -19.99
CA GLY A 263 -9.72 12.25 -19.82
C GLY A 263 -8.72 11.25 -19.25
N SER A 264 -7.52 11.72 -18.94
CA SER A 264 -6.52 10.93 -18.21
C SER A 264 -6.10 11.60 -16.92
N ILE A 265 -5.68 10.80 -15.94
CA ILE A 265 -5.24 11.28 -14.63
C ILE A 265 -3.97 12.13 -14.77
N GLU A 266 -3.03 11.72 -15.63
CA GLU A 266 -1.82 12.49 -15.94
C GLU A 266 -2.12 13.89 -16.47
N GLU A 267 -3.04 13.99 -17.45
CA GLU A 267 -3.45 15.28 -18.02
C GLU A 267 -4.15 16.13 -16.97
N PHE A 268 -5.03 15.52 -16.17
CA PHE A 268 -5.72 16.20 -15.08
C PHE A 268 -4.73 16.84 -14.09
N LEU A 269 -3.77 16.06 -13.59
CA LEU A 269 -2.79 16.52 -12.60
C LEU A 269 -1.87 17.62 -13.14
N LYS A 270 -1.60 17.63 -14.45
CA LYS A 270 -0.83 18.70 -15.11
C LYS A 270 -1.63 20.01 -15.23
N HIS A 271 -2.96 19.94 -15.25
CA HIS A 271 -3.83 21.09 -15.51
C HIS A 271 -4.43 21.70 -14.24
N THR A 272 -4.77 20.88 -13.25
CA THR A 272 -5.37 21.36 -12.01
C THR A 272 -4.38 22.23 -11.22
N LYS A 273 -4.92 23.21 -10.50
CA LYS A 273 -4.18 24.04 -9.52
C LYS A 273 -4.62 23.78 -8.09
N LYS A 274 -5.66 22.96 -7.90
CA LYS A 274 -6.28 22.70 -6.60
C LYS A 274 -5.79 21.41 -5.99
N ILE A 275 -5.37 20.46 -6.82
CA ILE A 275 -4.97 19.12 -6.42
C ILE A 275 -3.52 18.89 -6.86
N GLY A 276 -2.76 18.16 -6.05
CA GLY A 276 -1.39 17.77 -6.39
C GLY A 276 -0.92 16.62 -5.50
N PHE A 277 0.35 16.27 -5.64
CA PHE A 277 1.00 15.37 -4.69
C PHE A 277 1.36 16.15 -3.42
N SER A 278 0.94 15.61 -2.28
CA SER A 278 1.29 16.16 -0.97
C SER A 278 1.96 15.08 -0.11
N PRO A 279 2.91 15.45 0.77
CA PRO A 279 3.47 14.55 1.75
C PRO A 279 2.39 13.98 2.69
N TYR A 280 2.50 12.69 2.95
CA TYR A 280 1.74 11.94 3.94
C TYR A 280 2.70 11.03 4.69
N GLY A 281 3.38 11.63 5.67
CA GLY A 281 4.50 11.01 6.36
C GLY A 281 5.66 10.70 5.42
N VAL A 282 6.08 9.43 5.33
CA VAL A 282 7.16 8.99 4.43
C VAL A 282 6.69 8.67 2.99
N GLU A 283 5.39 8.82 2.74
CA GLU A 283 4.77 8.58 1.43
C GLU A 283 4.14 9.85 0.87
N SER A 284 3.60 9.76 -0.34
CA SER A 284 2.79 10.82 -0.94
C SER A 284 1.35 10.36 -1.20
N ARG A 285 0.44 11.33 -1.22
CA ARG A 285 -0.98 11.15 -1.56
C ARG A 285 -1.42 12.22 -2.54
N ILE A 286 -2.49 11.93 -3.30
CA ILE A 286 -3.20 12.99 -4.03
C ILE A 286 -4.00 13.78 -2.99
N TRP A 287 -3.78 15.10 -2.92
CA TRP A 287 -4.43 15.97 -1.94
C TRP A 287 -4.61 17.39 -2.45
N TYR A 288 -5.19 18.26 -1.61
CA TYR A 288 -5.21 19.70 -1.86
C TYR A 288 -3.80 20.25 -2.05
N ALA A 289 -3.58 20.95 -3.16
CA ALA A 289 -2.30 21.50 -3.54
C ALA A 289 -1.76 22.46 -2.47
N ASN A 290 -0.48 22.31 -2.13
CA ASN A 290 0.23 23.08 -1.10
C ASN A 290 -0.34 22.92 0.32
N GLN A 291 -1.08 21.83 0.58
CA GLN A 291 -1.54 21.49 1.93
C GLN A 291 -1.00 20.11 2.32
N PRO A 292 -0.43 19.95 3.53
CA PRO A 292 -0.05 18.64 4.03
C PRO A 292 -1.30 17.79 4.28
N VAL A 293 -1.16 16.48 4.13
CA VAL A 293 -2.25 15.55 4.37
C VAL A 293 -2.32 15.23 5.87
N PRO A 294 -3.38 15.63 6.61
CA PRO A 294 -3.40 15.45 8.06
C PRO A 294 -3.69 13.98 8.44
N TYR A 295 -3.29 13.58 9.65
CA TYR A 295 -3.70 12.29 10.22
C TYR A 295 -5.19 12.30 10.59
N ILE A 296 -5.63 13.37 11.27
CA ILE A 296 -7.02 13.58 11.65
C ILE A 296 -7.70 14.55 10.70
N GLY A 297 -8.82 14.12 10.13
CA GLY A 297 -9.71 14.93 9.31
C GLY A 297 -11.17 14.59 9.53
N ASN A 298 -12.04 15.06 8.65
CA ASN A 298 -13.49 14.85 8.80
C ASN A 298 -13.89 13.37 8.77
N TRP A 299 -13.15 12.55 8.04
CA TRP A 299 -13.34 11.10 7.90
C TRP A 299 -13.13 10.31 9.20
N ASN A 300 -12.27 10.79 10.11
CA ASN A 300 -11.94 10.06 11.35
C ASN A 300 -12.03 10.95 12.60
N LYS A 301 -12.64 12.13 12.53
CA LYS A 301 -12.70 13.12 13.63
C LYS A 301 -13.34 12.61 14.91
N ASN A 302 -14.27 11.66 14.79
CA ASN A 302 -14.98 11.06 15.92
C ASN A 302 -14.28 9.81 16.46
N SER A 303 -13.19 9.39 15.84
CA SER A 303 -12.40 8.25 16.30
C SER A 303 -11.69 8.66 17.58
N SER A 304 -11.94 7.95 18.68
CA SER A 304 -11.24 8.19 19.93
C SER A 304 -9.76 7.81 19.80
N ALA A 305 -8.92 8.22 20.75
CA ALA A 305 -7.55 7.69 20.87
C ALA A 305 -7.53 6.15 20.98
N GLU A 306 -8.66 5.52 21.34
CA GLU A 306 -8.86 4.06 21.29
C GLU A 306 -8.79 3.49 19.87
N SER A 307 -9.00 4.29 18.82
CA SER A 307 -8.80 3.86 17.43
C SER A 307 -7.33 3.64 17.06
N LEU A 308 -6.40 4.38 17.69
CA LEU A 308 -4.96 4.05 17.59
C LEU A 308 -4.69 2.68 18.22
N PHE A 309 -5.35 2.38 19.34
CA PHE A 309 -5.22 1.09 20.00
C PHE A 309 -5.92 -0.05 19.26
N SER A 310 -7.04 0.19 18.57
CA SER A 310 -7.65 -0.85 17.72
C SER A 310 -6.72 -1.23 16.58
N ASN A 311 -6.06 -0.24 15.96
CA ASN A 311 -5.05 -0.48 14.93
C ASN A 311 -3.83 -1.22 15.51
N MET A 312 -3.35 -0.84 16.70
CA MET A 312 -2.29 -1.59 17.40
C MET A 312 -2.70 -3.03 17.75
N SER A 313 -3.93 -3.25 18.19
CA SER A 313 -4.44 -4.57 18.57
C SER A 313 -4.58 -5.53 17.39
N MET A 314 -4.81 -5.00 16.18
CA MET A 314 -4.76 -5.77 14.94
C MET A 314 -3.33 -6.17 14.55
N ILE A 315 -2.33 -5.41 14.99
CA ILE A 315 -0.93 -5.56 14.57
C ILE A 315 -0.10 -6.40 15.54
N PHE A 316 -0.51 -6.61 16.80
CA PHE A 316 0.12 -7.60 17.70
C PHE A 316 -0.22 -9.05 17.29
N SER A 317 0.32 -9.49 16.18
CA SER A 317 0.15 -10.85 15.68
C SER A 317 0.91 -11.88 16.54
N PRO A 318 0.52 -13.16 16.51
CA PRO A 318 1.27 -14.24 17.15
C PRO A 318 2.76 -14.25 16.76
N GLN A 319 3.08 -13.85 15.54
CA GLN A 319 4.44 -13.77 14.99
C GLN A 319 5.28 -12.73 15.75
N ILE A 320 4.73 -11.55 16.08
CA ILE A 320 5.44 -10.56 16.88
C ILE A 320 5.79 -11.13 18.26
N ILE A 321 4.83 -11.78 18.92
CA ILE A 321 5.06 -12.41 20.22
C ILE A 321 6.12 -13.51 20.13
N ASP A 322 6.06 -14.34 19.08
CA ASP A 322 7.04 -15.39 18.83
C ASP A 322 8.44 -14.83 18.60
N SER A 323 8.55 -13.70 17.90
CA SER A 323 9.82 -13.00 17.66
C SER A 323 10.47 -12.55 18.97
N TYR A 324 9.71 -11.90 19.86
CA TYR A 324 10.20 -11.56 21.21
C TYR A 324 10.66 -12.80 21.99
N ILE A 325 9.89 -13.89 21.96
CA ILE A 325 10.24 -15.13 22.65
C ILE A 325 11.50 -15.77 22.06
N LYS A 326 11.66 -15.80 20.73
CA LYS A 326 12.85 -16.33 20.05
C LYS A 326 14.09 -15.49 20.38
N ASN A 327 13.96 -14.16 20.37
CA ASN A 327 15.04 -13.25 20.79
C ASN A 327 15.46 -13.52 22.25
N TYR A 328 14.49 -13.73 23.15
CA TYR A 328 14.76 -14.11 24.54
C TYR A 328 15.47 -15.47 24.66
N ILE A 329 15.05 -16.49 23.90
CA ILE A 329 15.69 -17.83 23.90
C ILE A 329 17.13 -17.74 23.38
N PHE A 330 17.37 -16.93 22.35
CA PHE A 330 18.71 -16.70 21.81
C PHE A 330 19.64 -16.07 22.86
N ASP A 331 19.21 -14.97 23.49
CA ASP A 331 19.97 -14.27 24.55
C ASP A 331 20.23 -15.20 25.76
N GLU A 332 19.28 -16.06 26.14
CA GLU A 332 19.44 -17.05 27.22
C GLU A 332 20.54 -18.06 26.88
N ARG A 333 20.58 -18.58 25.64
CA ARG A 333 21.55 -19.58 25.19
C ARG A 333 22.94 -19.00 24.91
N GLU A 334 23.03 -17.84 24.27
CA GLU A 334 24.32 -17.24 23.90
C GLU A 334 25.00 -16.56 25.08
N HIS A 335 24.26 -15.80 25.88
CA HIS A 335 24.84 -14.92 26.90
C HIS A 335 24.68 -15.46 28.34
N ASN A 336 24.12 -16.67 28.53
CA ASN A 336 23.73 -17.19 29.85
C ASN A 336 22.87 -16.18 30.65
N SER A 337 22.06 -15.40 29.94
CA SER A 337 21.19 -14.39 30.53
C SER A 337 20.12 -15.07 31.40
N LYS A 338 19.93 -14.58 32.64
CA LYS A 338 18.88 -15.05 33.56
C LYS A 338 17.70 -14.08 33.64
N LYS A 339 17.36 -13.41 32.53
CA LYS A 339 16.14 -12.59 32.48
C LYS A 339 14.93 -13.44 32.84
N THR A 340 14.02 -12.93 33.66
CA THR A 340 12.77 -13.64 33.98
C THR A 340 11.78 -13.54 32.82
N VAL A 341 10.84 -14.48 32.71
CA VAL A 341 9.73 -14.36 31.74
C VAL A 341 8.86 -13.13 32.04
N ASP A 342 8.80 -12.70 33.30
CA ASP A 342 8.13 -11.46 33.68
C ASP A 342 8.76 -10.22 33.02
N ALA A 343 10.09 -10.18 32.88
CA ALA A 343 10.76 -9.10 32.15
C ALA A 343 10.43 -9.11 30.65
N LEU A 344 10.19 -10.29 30.06
CA LEU A 344 9.75 -10.41 28.66
C LEU A 344 8.34 -9.83 28.46
N VAL A 345 7.46 -9.93 29.47
CA VAL A 345 6.14 -9.27 29.42
C VAL A 345 6.29 -7.76 29.34
N ASP A 346 7.23 -7.18 30.09
CA ASP A 346 7.47 -5.73 30.09
C ASP A 346 8.16 -5.24 28.80
N GLU A 347 8.91 -6.11 28.12
CA GLU A 347 9.47 -5.83 26.80
C GLU A 347 8.37 -5.85 25.70
N ILE A 348 7.45 -6.82 25.76
CA ILE A 348 6.37 -6.94 24.77
C ILE A 348 5.31 -5.85 24.94
N PHE A 349 4.95 -5.53 26.19
CA PHE A 349 3.86 -4.62 26.50
C PHE A 349 4.38 -3.34 27.18
N PRO A 350 4.22 -2.16 26.55
CA PRO A 350 4.68 -0.90 27.12
C PRO A 350 4.11 -0.65 28.52
N PRO A 351 4.88 -0.07 29.47
CA PRO A 351 4.40 0.23 30.83
C PRO A 351 3.21 1.19 30.89
N THR A 352 3.00 1.96 29.82
CA THR A 352 1.84 2.85 29.64
C THR A 352 0.53 2.08 29.53
N LEU A 353 0.57 0.83 29.06
CA LEU A 353 -0.58 -0.06 29.01
C LEU A 353 -0.87 -0.66 30.39
N LYS A 354 -1.92 -0.17 31.04
CA LYS A 354 -2.32 -0.68 32.36
C LYS A 354 -2.97 -2.06 32.24
N MET A 355 -2.29 -3.09 32.74
CA MET A 355 -2.87 -4.42 32.93
C MET A 355 -3.26 -4.65 34.39
N SER A 356 -4.41 -5.26 34.62
CA SER A 356 -4.77 -5.77 35.94
C SER A 356 -3.87 -6.95 36.34
N VAL A 357 -3.80 -7.23 37.64
CA VAL A 357 -3.03 -8.37 38.17
C VAL A 357 -3.51 -9.71 37.59
N ALA A 358 -4.81 -9.83 37.30
CA ALA A 358 -5.39 -11.04 36.72
C ALA A 358 -4.99 -11.21 35.25
N GLU A 359 -5.06 -10.13 34.46
CA GLU A 359 -4.64 -10.13 33.04
C GLU A 359 -3.15 -10.41 32.91
N ARG A 360 -2.30 -9.75 33.71
CA ARG A 360 -0.86 -10.00 33.68
C ARG A 360 -0.52 -11.46 33.97
N LYS A 361 -1.20 -12.09 34.95
CA LYS A 361 -1.00 -13.52 35.24
C LYS A 361 -1.39 -14.42 34.06
N LEU A 362 -2.46 -14.08 33.34
CA LEU A 362 -2.91 -14.82 32.17
C LEU A 362 -1.91 -14.68 31.01
N VAL A 363 -1.45 -13.46 30.74
CA VAL A 363 -0.43 -13.15 29.72
C VAL A 363 0.86 -13.91 30.00
N LEU A 364 1.36 -13.84 31.24
CA LEU A 364 2.57 -14.55 31.67
C LEU A 364 2.45 -16.06 31.42
N LEU A 365 1.33 -16.67 31.83
CA LEU A 365 1.08 -18.10 31.63
C LEU A 365 1.07 -18.49 30.14
N ASN A 366 0.52 -17.64 29.27
CA ASN A 366 0.49 -17.92 27.83
C ASN A 366 1.87 -17.76 27.18
N ILE A 367 2.64 -16.76 27.58
CA ILE A 367 4.02 -16.57 27.11
C ILE A 367 4.90 -17.73 27.57
N GLU A 368 4.79 -18.18 28.82
CA GLU A 368 5.54 -19.35 29.31
C GLU A 368 5.23 -20.61 28.49
N LYS A 369 3.94 -20.89 28.24
CA LYS A 369 3.53 -22.02 27.40
C LYS A 369 4.07 -21.91 25.98
N ARG A 370 4.02 -20.71 25.38
CA ARG A 370 4.51 -20.50 24.01
C ARG A 370 6.04 -20.63 23.94
N ARG A 371 6.75 -20.11 24.93
CA ARG A 371 8.20 -20.30 25.11
C ARG A 371 8.58 -21.77 25.17
N ASP A 372 7.88 -22.59 25.97
CA ASP A 372 8.18 -24.02 26.08
C ASP A 372 8.01 -24.77 24.74
N ILE A 373 7.09 -24.31 23.89
CA ILE A 373 6.89 -24.85 22.55
C ILE A 373 8.04 -24.41 21.64
N LEU A 374 8.31 -23.11 21.56
CA LEU A 374 9.34 -22.55 20.68
C LEU A 374 10.75 -23.04 21.06
N ASN A 375 11.08 -23.12 22.35
CA ASN A 375 12.39 -23.56 22.82
C ASN A 375 12.75 -24.98 22.36
N LYS A 376 11.76 -25.86 22.15
CA LYS A 376 11.98 -27.23 21.65
C LYS A 376 12.35 -27.28 20.18
N VAL A 377 11.84 -26.35 19.38
CA VAL A 377 12.02 -26.33 17.92
C VAL A 377 13.04 -25.29 17.47
N TYR A 378 13.48 -24.41 18.37
CA TYR A 378 14.40 -23.32 18.08
C TYR A 378 15.84 -23.80 17.81
N ASN A 379 16.34 -23.48 16.62
CA ASN A 379 17.70 -23.78 16.16
C ASN A 379 18.58 -22.53 16.18
N GLN A 380 19.45 -22.42 17.18
CA GLN A 380 20.36 -21.28 17.36
C GLN A 380 21.36 -21.11 16.20
N PHE A 381 21.78 -22.19 15.54
CA PHE A 381 22.77 -22.12 14.47
C PHE A 381 22.18 -21.53 13.18
N GLU A 382 20.93 -21.88 12.88
CA GLU A 382 20.20 -21.26 11.77
C GLU A 382 19.90 -19.79 12.04
N ASP A 383 19.67 -19.46 13.32
CA ASP A 383 19.23 -18.13 13.73
C ASP A 383 20.37 -17.12 13.93
N TYR A 384 21.63 -17.56 13.94
CA TYR A 384 22.79 -16.74 14.28
C TYR A 384 22.91 -15.44 13.45
N LYS A 385 22.52 -15.50 12.16
CA LYS A 385 22.52 -14.31 11.30
C LYS A 385 21.28 -13.43 11.50
N LEU A 386 20.14 -14.04 11.78
CA LEU A 386 18.85 -13.36 11.89
C LEU A 386 18.66 -12.71 13.26
N ALA A 387 19.23 -13.29 14.32
CA ALA A 387 19.04 -12.84 15.69
C ALA A 387 19.51 -11.40 15.96
N PRO A 388 20.69 -10.94 15.49
CA PRO A 388 21.09 -9.54 15.64
C PRO A 388 20.12 -8.57 14.96
N LEU A 389 19.65 -8.92 13.75
CA LEU A 389 18.66 -8.13 13.02
C LEU A 389 17.33 -8.11 13.77
N ARG A 390 16.85 -9.27 14.25
CA ARG A 390 15.59 -9.40 14.98
C ARG A 390 15.61 -8.53 16.23
N LYS A 391 16.71 -8.56 16.98
CA LYS A 391 16.89 -7.73 18.17
C LYS A 391 16.73 -6.26 17.84
N ARG A 392 17.42 -5.79 16.80
CA ARG A 392 17.38 -4.40 16.35
C ARG A 392 15.97 -3.97 15.89
N VAL A 393 15.29 -4.81 15.10
CA VAL A 393 13.91 -4.56 14.66
C VAL A 393 12.95 -4.52 15.86
N LEU A 394 13.07 -5.44 16.82
CA LEU A 394 12.26 -5.46 18.04
C LEU A 394 12.52 -4.26 18.95
N ASP A 395 13.77 -3.79 19.03
CA ASP A 395 14.13 -2.59 19.79
C ASP A 395 13.45 -1.35 19.21
N LEU A 396 13.44 -1.19 17.88
CA LEU A 396 12.69 -0.11 17.21
C LEU A 396 11.17 -0.29 17.40
N PHE A 397 10.65 -1.52 17.22
CA PHE A 397 9.23 -1.82 17.41
C PHE A 397 8.77 -1.43 18.82
N SER A 398 9.55 -1.78 19.84
CA SER A 398 9.31 -1.43 21.25
C SER A 398 9.23 0.08 21.46
N GLN A 399 10.17 0.84 20.90
CA GLN A 399 10.24 2.29 21.06
C GLN A 399 9.05 2.99 20.39
N VAL A 400 8.72 2.59 19.16
CA VAL A 400 7.57 3.09 18.42
C VAL A 400 6.26 2.76 19.14
N SER A 401 6.11 1.50 19.59
CA SER A 401 4.95 1.02 20.36
C SER A 401 4.77 1.81 21.65
N TYR A 402 5.85 2.09 22.36
CA TYR A 402 5.83 2.85 23.59
C TYR A 402 5.29 4.26 23.36
N LEU A 403 5.82 4.99 22.36
CA LEU A 403 5.38 6.36 22.06
C LEU A 403 3.93 6.39 21.60
N LEU A 404 3.52 5.46 20.72
CA LEU A 404 2.12 5.34 20.32
C LEU A 404 1.19 5.10 21.52
N CYS A 405 1.57 4.18 22.42
CA CYS A 405 0.79 3.93 23.64
C CYS A 405 0.77 5.16 24.56
N ALA A 406 1.88 5.88 24.70
CA ALA A 406 1.96 7.09 25.51
C ALA A 406 1.01 8.18 24.98
N ILE A 407 0.97 8.38 23.65
CA ILE A 407 0.03 9.30 22.99
C ILE A 407 -1.41 8.84 23.20
N GLY A 408 -1.71 7.58 22.89
CA GLY A 408 -3.06 7.05 23.03
C GLY A 408 -3.59 7.08 24.47
N CYS A 409 -2.74 6.83 25.46
CA CYS A 409 -3.11 6.84 26.88
C CYS A 409 -3.06 8.24 27.53
N SER A 410 -2.63 9.28 26.82
CA SER A 410 -2.49 10.63 27.37
C SER A 410 -3.83 11.31 27.72
N GLY A 411 -4.92 10.86 27.08
CA GLY A 411 -6.24 11.50 27.18
C GLY A 411 -6.37 12.81 26.38
N LEU A 412 -5.34 13.14 25.59
CA LEU A 412 -5.31 14.33 24.72
C LEU A 412 -5.98 14.04 23.36
N SER A 413 -6.40 15.10 22.68
CA SER A 413 -6.91 14.99 21.31
C SER A 413 -5.76 14.80 20.34
N LEU A 414 -5.89 13.84 19.41
CA LEU A 414 -4.89 13.61 18.36
C LEU A 414 -4.73 14.81 17.41
N GLN A 415 -5.69 15.74 17.38
CA GLN A 415 -5.61 16.97 16.60
C GLN A 415 -4.59 17.97 17.16
N ASP A 416 -4.25 17.85 18.45
CA ASP A 416 -3.33 18.78 19.13
C ASP A 416 -1.86 18.44 18.87
N PHE A 417 -1.59 17.28 18.25
CA PHE A 417 -0.26 16.82 17.91
C PHE A 417 0.16 17.26 16.50
N PRO A 418 1.47 17.39 16.24
CA PRO A 418 2.01 17.55 14.90
C PRO A 418 1.56 16.41 13.97
N GLN A 419 0.77 16.76 12.96
CA GLN A 419 0.01 15.77 12.18
C GLN A 419 0.91 14.92 11.27
N GLN A 420 1.98 15.46 10.70
CA GLN A 420 2.87 14.67 9.83
C GLN A 420 3.65 13.64 10.65
N GLU A 421 4.16 14.05 11.80
CA GLU A 421 4.91 13.22 12.72
C GLU A 421 4.04 12.09 13.27
N LEU A 422 2.74 12.34 13.52
CA LEU A 422 1.78 11.29 13.83
C LEU A 422 1.60 10.28 12.69
N VAL A 423 1.48 10.74 11.44
CA VAL A 423 1.40 9.85 10.27
C VAL A 423 2.64 8.97 10.19
N ILE A 424 3.83 9.58 10.29
CA ILE A 424 5.12 8.88 10.25
C ILE A 424 5.20 7.83 11.36
N LEU A 425 4.79 8.17 12.58
CA LEU A 425 4.82 7.23 13.71
C LEU A 425 3.95 6.00 13.46
N VAL A 426 2.73 6.18 12.92
CA VAL A 426 1.82 5.07 12.60
C VAL A 426 2.35 4.24 11.43
N GLN A 427 2.92 4.88 10.40
CA GLN A 427 3.55 4.18 9.28
C GLN A 427 4.76 3.36 9.73
N LEU A 428 5.63 3.92 10.57
CA LEU A 428 6.76 3.21 11.17
C LEU A 428 6.28 2.00 11.96
N PHE A 429 5.25 2.15 12.79
CA PHE A 429 4.72 1.04 13.56
C PHE A 429 4.26 -0.13 12.69
N SER A 430 3.44 0.15 11.66
CA SER A 430 2.96 -0.86 10.72
C SER A 430 4.10 -1.51 9.93
N HIS A 431 5.07 -0.71 9.48
CA HIS A 431 6.19 -1.20 8.68
C HIS A 431 7.15 -2.08 9.51
N VAL A 432 7.50 -1.66 10.73
CA VAL A 432 8.34 -2.47 11.62
C VAL A 432 7.62 -3.77 11.98
N ALA A 433 6.32 -3.73 12.27
CA ALA A 433 5.53 -4.93 12.54
C ALA A 433 5.59 -5.92 11.37
N ARG A 434 5.40 -5.43 10.14
CA ARG A 434 5.49 -6.26 8.94
C ARG A 434 6.87 -6.90 8.77
N ILE A 435 7.96 -6.16 9.01
CA ILE A 435 9.31 -6.74 8.98
C ILE A 435 9.43 -7.88 10.00
N VAL A 436 8.91 -7.69 11.22
CA VAL A 436 8.90 -8.76 12.24
C VAL A 436 8.14 -9.99 11.74
N GLU A 437 6.97 -9.81 11.12
CA GLU A 437 6.17 -10.92 10.59
C GLU A 437 6.86 -11.65 9.44
N GLU A 438 7.45 -10.91 8.50
CA GLU A 438 8.20 -11.47 7.37
C GLU A 438 9.43 -12.26 7.83
N MET A 439 10.13 -11.79 8.87
CA MET A 439 11.26 -12.51 9.48
C MET A 439 10.84 -13.84 10.14
N GLU A 440 9.61 -13.91 10.65
CA GLU A 440 9.07 -15.09 11.32
C GLU A 440 8.39 -16.06 10.34
N ALA A 441 8.09 -15.63 9.11
CA ALA A 441 7.50 -16.42 8.06
C ALA A 441 8.52 -17.39 7.45
N ASP A 442 8.49 -18.66 7.89
CA ASP A 442 9.41 -19.69 7.41
C ASP A 442 9.42 -19.87 5.88
N TYR A 443 8.29 -19.63 5.21
CA TYR A 443 8.16 -19.72 3.75
C TYR A 443 8.80 -18.54 2.99
N LEU A 444 9.07 -17.42 3.66
CA LEU A 444 9.71 -16.25 3.06
C LEU A 444 11.23 -16.26 3.21
N ARG A 445 11.82 -17.19 3.97
CA ARG A 445 13.28 -17.19 4.26
C ARG A 445 14.16 -17.21 3.01
N GLU A 446 13.73 -17.85 1.93
CA GLU A 446 14.51 -17.92 0.68
C GLU A 446 14.50 -16.61 -0.12
N VAL A 447 13.44 -15.81 0.05
CA VAL A 447 13.23 -14.52 -0.62
C VAL A 447 13.42 -13.33 0.32
N PHE A 448 13.82 -13.57 1.57
CA PHE A 448 14.05 -12.52 2.56
C PHE A 448 15.33 -11.76 2.23
N HIS A 449 15.18 -10.53 1.76
CA HIS A 449 16.28 -9.66 1.36
C HIS A 449 16.94 -9.01 2.59
N PHE A 450 17.84 -9.75 3.24
CA PHE A 450 18.48 -9.32 4.49
C PHE A 450 19.15 -7.94 4.41
N ASP A 451 19.93 -7.68 3.36
CA ASP A 451 20.66 -6.42 3.20
C ASP A 451 19.72 -5.23 2.97
N ASP A 452 18.62 -5.44 2.25
CA ASP A 452 17.60 -4.40 2.00
C ASP A 452 16.85 -4.05 3.28
N VAL A 453 16.53 -5.05 4.11
CA VAL A 453 15.90 -4.82 5.42
C VAL A 453 16.83 -4.07 6.36
N VAL A 454 18.13 -4.37 6.36
CA VAL A 454 19.12 -3.63 7.17
C VAL A 454 19.18 -2.16 6.74
N LEU A 455 19.27 -1.89 5.44
CA LEU A 455 19.29 -0.52 4.91
C LEU A 455 17.99 0.24 5.20
N SER A 456 16.84 -0.43 5.07
CA SER A 456 15.54 0.15 5.43
C SER A 456 15.49 0.50 6.91
N LEU A 457 15.97 -0.40 7.77
CA LEU A 457 15.97 -0.21 9.22
C LEU A 457 16.84 0.98 9.65
N ASP A 458 17.99 1.20 9.00
CA ASP A 458 18.83 2.39 9.25
C ASP A 458 18.01 3.68 9.03
N GLY A 459 17.32 3.79 7.89
CA GLY A 459 16.49 4.96 7.59
C GLY A 459 15.28 5.12 8.51
N MET A 460 14.69 4.00 8.95
CA MET A 460 13.56 4.00 9.88
C MET A 460 13.96 4.45 11.29
N GLU A 461 15.13 4.03 11.77
CA GLU A 461 15.69 4.48 13.06
C GLU A 461 15.99 5.98 13.04
N GLU A 462 16.65 6.48 11.99
CA GLU A 462 16.89 7.92 11.81
C GLU A 462 15.58 8.71 11.77
N THR A 463 14.59 8.23 11.03
CA THR A 463 13.26 8.84 10.95
C THR A 463 12.60 8.90 12.33
N PHE A 464 12.67 7.81 13.11
CA PHE A 464 12.09 7.77 14.46
C PHE A 464 12.78 8.75 15.41
N ASP A 465 14.11 8.86 15.36
CA ASP A 465 14.87 9.81 16.18
C ASP A 465 14.47 11.27 15.88
N GLU A 466 14.22 11.60 14.62
CA GLU A 466 13.76 12.93 14.20
C GLU A 466 12.36 13.26 14.73
N ILE A 467 11.39 12.36 14.55
CA ILE A 467 9.99 12.61 14.92
C ILE A 467 9.70 12.38 16.41
N GLY A 468 10.45 11.48 17.06
CA GLY A 468 10.20 11.03 18.41
C GLY A 468 10.36 12.15 19.43
N GLY A 469 11.39 12.98 19.26
CA GLY A 469 11.62 14.16 20.10
C GLY A 469 10.52 15.20 19.97
N ILE A 470 10.01 15.43 18.75
CA ILE A 470 8.93 16.38 18.49
C ILE A 470 7.65 15.95 19.22
N LEU A 471 7.26 14.68 19.07
CA LEU A 471 6.04 14.14 19.67
C LEU A 471 6.13 14.05 21.20
N HIS A 472 7.30 13.70 21.76
CA HIS A 472 7.51 13.73 23.22
C HIS A 472 7.38 15.15 23.78
N ASN A 473 7.96 16.14 23.11
CA ASN A 473 7.84 17.54 23.53
C ASN A 473 6.38 18.01 23.52
N SER A 474 5.59 17.59 22.51
CA SER A 474 4.15 17.87 22.47
C SER A 474 3.39 17.21 23.62
N LEU A 475 3.70 15.94 23.94
CA LEU A 475 3.11 15.25 25.09
C LEU A 475 3.34 16.01 26.39
N GLU A 476 4.57 16.45 26.64
CA GLU A 476 4.91 17.20 27.84
C GLU A 476 4.22 18.57 27.87
N ALA A 477 4.33 19.35 26.80
CA ALA A 477 3.79 20.71 26.72
C ALA A 477 2.27 20.76 26.96
N ILE A 478 1.51 19.86 26.34
CA ILE A 478 0.05 19.83 26.46
C ILE A 478 -0.37 19.35 27.86
N THR A 479 0.40 18.45 28.47
CA THR A 479 0.20 18.01 29.86
C THR A 479 0.45 19.17 30.87
N TYR A 480 1.42 20.04 30.62
CA TYR A 480 1.68 21.21 31.47
C TYR A 480 0.60 22.30 31.37
N ASP A 481 0.06 22.56 30.17
CA ASP A 481 -0.96 23.60 29.98
C ASP A 481 -2.34 23.18 30.50
N SER A 482 -2.68 21.89 30.42
CA SER A 482 -3.92 21.36 31.03
C SER A 482 -3.92 21.43 32.56
N ILE A 483 -2.74 21.43 33.21
CA ILE A 483 -2.61 21.65 34.67
C ILE A 483 -2.78 23.13 35.05
N LYS A 484 -2.39 24.08 34.18
CA LYS A 484 -2.49 25.52 34.48
C LYS A 484 -3.89 26.09 34.40
N ILE A 485 -4.80 25.46 33.65
CA ILE A 485 -6.19 25.94 33.47
C ILE A 485 -7.09 25.58 34.67
N VAL A 486 -6.60 24.79 35.64
CA VAL A 486 -7.36 24.34 36.83
C VAL A 486 -7.16 25.24 38.07
N HIS A 487 -6.65 26.47 37.91
CA HIS A 487 -6.45 27.41 39.01
C HIS A 487 -7.35 28.64 38.98
#